data_AF-A0AAN6UW44-F1
#
_entry.id   AF-A0AAN6UW44-F1
#
_cell.length_a   1.000
_cell.length_b   1.000
_cell.length_c   1.000
_cell.angle_alpha   90.00
_cell.angle_beta   90.00
_cell.angle_gamma   90.00
#
_symmetry.space_group_name_H-M   'P 1'
#
loop_
_entity.id
_entity.type
_entity.pdbx_description
1 polymer ?
#
loop_
_entity_poly.entity_id
_entity_poly.type
_entity_poly.pdbx_seq_one_letter_code
_entity_poly.pdbx_strand_id
1 'polypeptide(L)'
;MATAAVDTDDDCRHMGVYPRCGICAGRISRHERAIALFGDSNSTSYRGHTRPFPFPQPGYAIHNVDGYFLCRYPNCERCACLPEFAPIHFDCFEIFRQQCSVTESNALNRLRVLIHLSATMVDKDMLSTICGRTGLPRLHTLPPELLEKIRQYSKYAWLWRYILAFQLADYISASEPDSLRTVPLREIVFWERGGEFKRVMGPHQQLPTLRLTIDTAGISKIERISDTDVYAGECTGRFAFIVQREASIPDVTAQLKDGRLRLKLPVSIQTLYTWNTNVIPSRALSNVYPNDWSSCQNIYTVEMDRVKGIAFFYSHQNPAAMDTFIRFSNRLGRSLVWIYLPISQRDRVLALGIREELQSRRPSALFRTKLMGDTTIGPQLDGKAGDRYLAASVPLAMMYGEPIEGRLIRFFGGHCRVPRDGPLPSRRFLLINPGPCPIEDDRCFFSWAPLSAVTSTLVFYDQNTGFCRGILFHYRNGGSRAVGQCRLHVDPAKSVVQPGQLCFRTTSCLSRRDRPIYNVEVKFKQAAQTKPTGKDSDRWESRPMKGLVNFWFTTEASFLAIRESN
;
A
#
# COMPACT_ATOMS: atom_id res chain seq x y z
N MET A 1 -2.77 52.43 -15.04
CA MET A 1 -3.11 51.83 -16.33
C MET A 1 -3.38 50.36 -16.11
N ALA A 2 -4.66 49.98 -16.18
CA ALA A 2 -5.11 48.61 -16.06
C ALA A 2 -4.66 47.83 -17.29
N THR A 3 -3.82 46.81 -17.09
CA THR A 3 -3.58 45.78 -18.09
C THR A 3 -4.76 44.82 -18.05
N ALA A 4 -5.51 44.80 -19.15
CA ALA A 4 -6.64 43.93 -19.38
C ALA A 4 -6.29 42.47 -19.11
N ALA A 5 -7.14 41.80 -18.32
CA ALA A 5 -7.18 40.36 -18.21
C ALA A 5 -7.50 39.78 -19.60
N VAL A 6 -6.53 39.10 -20.18
CA VAL A 6 -6.79 38.18 -21.29
C VAL A 6 -7.40 36.94 -20.66
N ASP A 7 -8.73 36.85 -20.70
CA ASP A 7 -9.47 35.62 -20.44
C ASP A 7 -9.05 34.58 -21.48
N THR A 8 -8.08 33.72 -21.14
CA THR A 8 -7.77 32.53 -21.93
C THR A 8 -8.69 31.40 -21.48
N ASP A 9 -9.73 31.15 -22.27
CA ASP A 9 -10.65 29.99 -22.23
C ASP A 9 -9.95 28.61 -22.34
N ASP A 10 -8.61 28.59 -22.37
CA ASP A 10 -7.75 27.41 -22.52
C ASP A 10 -7.37 26.77 -21.16
N ASP A 11 -7.58 27.47 -20.03
CA ASP A 11 -7.24 26.95 -18.69
C ASP A 11 -8.25 25.92 -18.14
N CYS A 12 -9.41 25.75 -18.79
CA CYS A 12 -10.53 24.93 -18.31
C CYS A 12 -10.66 23.55 -18.98
N ARG A 13 -9.58 22.96 -19.50
CA ARG A 13 -9.66 21.69 -20.28
C ARG A 13 -8.76 20.56 -19.78
N HIS A 14 -8.26 20.61 -18.55
CA HIS A 14 -7.27 19.67 -18.00
C HIS A 14 -7.85 18.56 -17.08
N MET A 15 -8.11 17.35 -17.59
CA MET A 15 -8.72 16.23 -16.82
C MET A 15 -7.69 15.31 -16.16
N GLY A 16 -7.70 15.20 -14.82
CA GLY A 16 -6.78 14.36 -14.02
C GLY A 16 -7.10 12.86 -13.93
N VAL A 17 -6.85 12.04 -14.95
CA VAL A 17 -7.28 10.63 -14.97
C VAL A 17 -6.56 9.70 -13.95
N TYR A 18 -7.34 9.08 -13.06
CA TYR A 18 -6.88 8.10 -12.06
C TYR A 18 -6.90 6.65 -12.61
N PRO A 19 -5.97 5.76 -12.23
CA PRO A 19 -5.86 4.42 -12.81
C PRO A 19 -6.89 3.42 -12.25
N ARG A 20 -8.13 3.85 -11.99
CA ARG A 20 -9.16 2.99 -11.38
C ARG A 20 -10.48 3.16 -12.11
N CYS A 21 -11.02 2.05 -12.60
CA CYS A 21 -12.29 2.04 -13.33
C CYS A 21 -13.46 2.36 -12.40
N GLY A 22 -14.31 3.30 -12.82
CA GLY A 22 -15.51 3.70 -12.08
C GLY A 22 -16.55 2.59 -11.89
N ILE A 23 -16.57 1.56 -12.74
CA ILE A 23 -17.53 0.44 -12.70
C ILE A 23 -16.97 -0.75 -11.93
N CYS A 24 -15.86 -1.33 -12.40
CA CYS A 24 -15.33 -2.57 -11.84
C CYS A 24 -14.32 -2.36 -10.70
N ALA A 25 -13.98 -1.11 -10.35
CA ALA A 25 -12.86 -0.72 -9.47
C ALA A 25 -11.49 -1.32 -9.81
N GLY A 26 -11.39 -2.06 -10.92
CA GLY A 26 -10.16 -2.64 -11.41
C GLY A 26 -9.20 -1.54 -11.88
N ARG A 27 -7.91 -1.82 -11.75
CA ARG A 27 -6.88 -0.89 -12.20
C ARG A 27 -6.83 -0.83 -13.73
N ILE A 28 -6.90 0.39 -14.26
CA ILE A 28 -6.71 0.69 -15.69
C ILE A 28 -5.22 0.81 -15.96
N SER A 29 -4.73 -0.04 -16.84
CA SER A 29 -3.32 -0.18 -17.22
C SER A 29 -2.99 0.76 -18.36
N ARG A 30 -1.69 1.07 -18.52
CA ARG A 30 -1.20 1.80 -19.69
C ARG A 30 -1.71 1.14 -20.97
N HIS A 31 -2.19 1.96 -21.91
CA HIS A 31 -2.69 1.54 -23.22
C HIS A 31 -3.98 0.73 -23.22
N GLU A 32 -4.56 0.38 -22.06
CA GLU A 32 -5.93 -0.11 -22.04
C GLU A 32 -6.88 1.00 -22.53
N ARG A 33 -7.90 0.62 -23.29
CA ARG A 33 -8.90 1.57 -23.78
C ARG A 33 -9.78 2.02 -22.63
N ALA A 34 -9.84 3.32 -22.40
CA ALA A 34 -10.67 3.93 -21.38
C ALA A 34 -11.52 5.03 -21.98
N ILE A 35 -12.60 5.37 -21.29
CA ILE A 35 -13.37 6.60 -21.48
C ILE A 35 -13.35 7.39 -20.17
N ALA A 36 -13.60 8.69 -20.24
CA ALA A 36 -13.83 9.52 -19.05
C ALA A 36 -15.29 9.98 -19.03
N LEU A 37 -16.03 9.61 -17.99
CA LEU A 37 -17.39 10.09 -17.76
C LEU A 37 -17.32 11.34 -16.87
N PHE A 38 -18.02 12.42 -17.22
CA PHE A 38 -18.03 13.67 -16.46
C PHE A 38 -19.44 14.21 -16.25
N GLY A 39 -19.62 14.90 -15.11
CA GLY A 39 -20.90 15.44 -14.70
C GLY A 39 -21.06 16.93 -14.98
N ASP A 40 -22.18 17.47 -14.51
CA ASP A 40 -22.37 18.91 -14.32
C ASP A 40 -21.42 19.49 -13.26
N SER A 41 -21.46 20.80 -13.04
CA SER A 41 -20.56 21.53 -12.14
C SER A 41 -20.64 21.06 -10.68
N ASN A 42 -21.77 20.50 -10.26
CA ASN A 42 -21.94 19.91 -8.93
C ASN A 42 -21.76 18.37 -8.93
N SER A 43 -21.54 17.77 -10.11
CA SER A 43 -21.32 16.33 -10.33
C SER A 43 -22.46 15.45 -9.80
N THR A 44 -23.70 15.95 -9.85
CA THR A 44 -24.91 15.23 -9.42
C THR A 44 -25.74 14.67 -10.58
N SER A 45 -25.42 15.11 -11.80
CA SER A 45 -26.00 14.61 -13.05
C SER A 45 -24.91 14.30 -14.08
N TYR A 46 -25.26 13.45 -15.03
CA TYR A 46 -24.42 13.13 -16.17
C TYR A 46 -24.47 14.27 -17.19
N ARG A 47 -23.30 14.70 -17.66
CA ARG A 47 -23.17 15.71 -18.72
C ARG A 47 -22.63 15.12 -20.02
N GLY A 48 -21.69 14.19 -19.93
CA GLY A 48 -21.06 13.64 -21.12
C GLY A 48 -19.96 12.62 -20.81
N HIS A 49 -19.40 12.07 -21.87
CA HIS A 49 -18.18 11.27 -21.81
C HIS A 49 -17.31 11.52 -23.04
N THR A 50 -16.02 11.20 -22.92
CA THR A 50 -15.08 11.26 -24.04
C THR A 50 -15.19 10.03 -24.94
N ARG A 51 -14.71 10.14 -26.18
CA ARG A 51 -14.38 9.00 -27.02
C ARG A 51 -13.33 8.09 -26.35
N PRO A 52 -13.23 6.83 -26.75
CA PRO A 52 -12.23 5.91 -26.21
C PRO A 52 -10.81 6.40 -26.49
N PHE A 53 -9.94 6.32 -25.48
CA PHE A 53 -8.54 6.71 -25.58
C PHE A 53 -7.62 5.68 -24.92
N PRO A 54 -6.35 5.57 -25.36
CA PRO A 54 -5.36 4.75 -24.66
C PRO A 54 -5.00 5.39 -23.33
N PHE A 55 -5.14 4.64 -22.23
CA PHE A 55 -4.92 5.19 -20.90
C PHE A 55 -3.45 5.64 -20.69
N PRO A 56 -3.20 6.90 -20.28
CA PRO A 56 -1.85 7.48 -20.29
C PRO A 56 -0.95 6.98 -19.14
N GLN A 57 0.35 7.20 -19.28
CA GLN A 57 1.32 6.91 -18.22
C GLN A 57 1.31 7.96 -17.11
N PRO A 58 1.63 7.59 -15.85
CA PRO A 58 1.85 8.55 -14.78
C PRO A 58 2.93 9.57 -15.13
N GLY A 59 2.74 10.84 -14.77
CA GLY A 59 3.72 11.90 -15.05
C GLY A 59 3.81 12.32 -16.52
N TYR A 60 2.89 11.87 -17.37
CA TYR A 60 2.74 12.39 -18.73
C TYR A 60 1.38 13.11 -18.85
N ALA A 61 1.38 14.24 -19.54
CA ALA A 61 0.19 14.79 -20.16
C ALA A 61 0.16 14.27 -21.60
N ILE A 62 -0.90 13.60 -22.02
CA ILE A 62 -1.01 13.02 -23.36
C ILE A 62 -2.34 13.45 -23.98
N HIS A 63 -2.26 13.81 -25.26
CA HIS A 63 -3.28 14.11 -26.28
C HIS A 63 -4.60 14.77 -25.83
N ASN A 64 -4.94 15.82 -26.57
CA ASN A 64 -6.28 16.37 -26.57
C ASN A 64 -7.29 15.29 -27.02
N VAL A 65 -8.24 14.94 -26.14
CA VAL A 65 -9.36 14.05 -26.41
C VAL A 65 -10.63 14.87 -26.26
N ASP A 66 -11.32 15.10 -27.37
CA ASP A 66 -12.57 15.86 -27.44
C ASP A 66 -12.47 17.25 -26.79
N GLY A 67 -11.34 17.92 -27.00
CA GLY A 67 -11.05 19.21 -26.42
C GLY A 67 -10.32 19.15 -25.08
N TYR A 68 -10.20 17.99 -24.42
CA TYR A 68 -9.64 17.87 -23.07
C TYR A 68 -8.23 17.29 -23.06
N PHE A 69 -7.35 17.88 -22.25
CA PHE A 69 -6.01 17.40 -21.96
C PHE A 69 -6.03 16.40 -20.81
N LEU A 70 -5.68 15.14 -21.10
CA LEU A 70 -5.62 14.10 -20.08
C LEU A 70 -4.31 14.22 -19.29
N CYS A 71 -4.44 14.30 -17.97
CA CYS A 71 -3.35 14.52 -17.05
C CYS A 71 -3.23 13.39 -16.03
N ARG A 72 -2.00 12.94 -15.78
CA ARG A 72 -1.68 12.03 -14.68
C ARG A 72 -0.56 12.56 -13.79
N TYR A 73 -0.41 13.88 -13.74
CA TYR A 73 0.49 14.53 -12.79
C TYR A 73 -0.15 14.55 -11.39
N PRO A 74 0.50 13.97 -10.37
CA PRO A 74 -0.01 14.01 -9.00
C PRO A 74 -0.09 15.46 -8.50
N ASN A 75 -1.20 15.82 -7.87
CA ASN A 75 -1.46 17.16 -7.33
C ASN A 75 -1.42 18.29 -8.37
N CYS A 76 -1.81 18.02 -9.62
CA CYS A 76 -1.90 19.09 -10.62
C CYS A 76 -3.02 20.08 -10.27
N GLU A 77 -2.66 21.33 -10.01
CA GLU A 77 -3.60 22.41 -9.64
C GLU A 77 -4.64 22.66 -10.73
N ARG A 78 -4.26 22.59 -12.01
CA ARG A 78 -5.20 22.72 -13.14
C ARG A 78 -6.26 21.63 -13.18
N CYS A 79 -5.93 20.41 -12.71
CA CYS A 79 -6.93 19.34 -12.60
C CYS A 79 -7.93 19.57 -11.47
N ALA A 80 -7.54 20.31 -10.42
CA ALA A 80 -8.42 20.60 -9.29
C ALA A 80 -9.52 21.61 -9.65
N CYS A 81 -9.33 22.39 -10.73
CA CYS A 81 -10.27 23.41 -11.18
C CYS A 81 -11.46 22.86 -12.00
N LEU A 82 -11.44 21.59 -12.41
CA LEU A 82 -12.46 21.00 -13.28
C LEU A 82 -13.45 20.08 -12.57
N PRO A 83 -14.68 19.94 -13.11
CA PRO A 83 -15.66 19.03 -12.55
C PRO A 83 -15.10 17.61 -12.51
N GLU A 84 -15.47 16.88 -11.46
CA GLU A 84 -15.04 15.51 -11.27
C GLU A 84 -15.39 14.67 -12.50
N PHE A 85 -14.40 13.93 -12.97
CA PHE A 85 -14.54 12.93 -14.00
C PHE A 85 -14.11 11.58 -13.43
N ALA A 86 -14.57 10.52 -14.07
CA ALA A 86 -14.22 9.18 -13.68
C ALA A 86 -13.83 8.33 -14.89
N PRO A 87 -12.62 7.78 -14.88
CA PRO A 87 -12.19 6.91 -15.95
C PRO A 87 -12.84 5.53 -15.81
N ILE A 88 -13.25 4.95 -16.93
CA ILE A 88 -13.92 3.66 -17.01
C ILE A 88 -13.24 2.86 -18.11
N HIS A 89 -12.97 1.57 -17.88
CA HIS A 89 -12.57 0.70 -18.99
C HIS A 89 -13.64 0.74 -20.06
N PHE A 90 -13.25 0.91 -21.32
CA PHE A 90 -14.20 0.99 -22.42
C PHE A 90 -15.12 -0.25 -22.46
N ASP A 91 -14.55 -1.44 -22.24
CA ASP A 91 -15.34 -2.68 -22.27
C ASP A 91 -16.35 -2.75 -21.09
N CYS A 92 -16.00 -2.23 -19.90
CA CYS A 92 -16.95 -2.16 -18.78
C CYS A 92 -18.11 -1.22 -19.09
N PHE A 93 -17.85 -0.11 -19.79
CA PHE A 93 -18.88 0.83 -20.22
C PHE A 93 -19.83 0.19 -21.25
N GLU A 94 -19.27 -0.51 -22.24
CA GLU A 94 -20.08 -1.21 -23.25
C GLU A 94 -20.95 -2.31 -22.64
N ILE A 95 -20.39 -3.13 -21.75
CA ILE A 95 -21.16 -4.16 -21.04
C ILE A 95 -22.29 -3.51 -20.24
N PHE A 96 -21.99 -2.46 -19.48
CA PHE A 96 -23.01 -1.75 -18.70
C PHE A 96 -24.14 -1.22 -19.59
N ARG A 97 -23.80 -0.56 -20.70
CA ARG A 97 -24.78 0.00 -21.63
C ARG A 97 -25.65 -1.07 -22.29
N GLN A 98 -25.06 -2.20 -22.65
CA GLN A 98 -25.79 -3.31 -23.30
C GLN A 98 -26.72 -4.07 -22.35
N GLN A 99 -26.40 -4.12 -21.06
CA GLN A 99 -27.15 -4.92 -20.08
C GLN A 99 -28.15 -4.09 -19.27
N CYS A 100 -28.04 -2.76 -19.27
CA CYS A 100 -28.98 -1.91 -18.55
C CYS A 100 -30.29 -1.79 -19.33
N SER A 101 -31.42 -2.11 -18.70
CA SER A 101 -32.75 -2.04 -19.34
C SER A 101 -33.39 -0.65 -19.27
N VAL A 102 -32.77 0.28 -18.53
CA VAL A 102 -33.23 1.67 -18.40
C VAL A 102 -32.77 2.49 -19.62
N THR A 103 -33.52 3.53 -19.98
CA THR A 103 -33.13 4.47 -21.04
C THR A 103 -31.70 4.98 -20.84
N GLU A 104 -30.94 5.12 -21.94
CA GLU A 104 -29.51 5.44 -21.89
C GLU A 104 -29.21 6.70 -21.07
N SER A 105 -29.99 7.76 -21.24
CA SER A 105 -29.85 9.00 -20.46
C SER A 105 -30.00 8.78 -18.95
N ASN A 106 -31.00 7.99 -18.53
CA ASN A 106 -31.20 7.68 -17.11
C ASN A 106 -30.12 6.73 -16.58
N ALA A 107 -29.73 5.72 -17.36
CA ALA A 107 -28.65 4.81 -17.01
C ALA A 107 -27.34 5.55 -16.75
N LEU A 108 -26.96 6.48 -17.64
CA LEU A 108 -25.73 7.27 -17.51
C LEU A 108 -25.81 8.28 -16.35
N ASN A 109 -26.97 8.90 -16.12
CA ASN A 109 -27.22 9.76 -14.97
C ASN A 109 -27.01 9.02 -13.65
N ARG A 110 -27.54 7.81 -13.53
CA ARG A 110 -27.41 6.99 -12.31
C ARG A 110 -26.02 6.39 -12.18
N LEU A 111 -25.42 5.97 -13.28
CA LEU A 111 -24.03 5.54 -13.32
C LEU A 111 -23.12 6.66 -12.77
N ARG A 112 -23.33 7.93 -13.15
CA ARG A 112 -22.52 9.06 -12.64
C ARG A 112 -22.51 9.19 -11.13
N VAL A 113 -23.64 8.92 -10.48
CA VAL A 113 -23.80 8.96 -9.02
C VAL A 113 -23.12 7.76 -8.35
N LEU A 114 -23.14 6.61 -9.03
CA LEU A 114 -22.62 5.34 -8.51
C LEU A 114 -21.12 5.12 -8.82
N ILE A 115 -20.55 5.90 -9.72
CA ILE A 115 -19.12 5.81 -10.06
C ILE A 115 -18.26 6.20 -8.84
N HIS A 116 -17.15 5.48 -8.69
CA HIS A 116 -16.22 5.44 -7.55
C HIS A 116 -16.57 4.39 -6.50
N LEU A 117 -17.68 3.67 -6.68
CA LEU A 117 -18.15 2.65 -5.77
C LEU A 117 -18.17 1.31 -6.51
N SER A 118 -17.43 0.32 -6.03
CA SER A 118 -17.50 -1.03 -6.58
C SER A 118 -17.91 -1.99 -5.49
N ALA A 119 -19.00 -2.71 -5.74
CA ALA A 119 -19.21 -3.98 -5.07
C ALA A 119 -18.00 -4.85 -5.42
N THR A 120 -17.07 -5.07 -4.50
CA THR A 120 -15.95 -6.00 -4.74
C THR A 120 -16.37 -7.45 -4.54
N MET A 121 -17.57 -7.66 -4.00
CA MET A 121 -18.13 -8.98 -3.78
C MET A 121 -18.90 -9.43 -5.00
N VAL A 122 -18.45 -10.55 -5.55
CA VAL A 122 -19.14 -11.24 -6.63
C VAL A 122 -20.38 -11.90 -6.05
N ASP A 123 -21.55 -11.39 -6.42
CA ASP A 123 -22.83 -12.10 -6.26
C ASP A 123 -22.75 -13.50 -6.89
N LYS A 124 -23.09 -14.52 -6.10
CA LYS A 124 -23.06 -15.93 -6.53
C LYS A 124 -24.11 -16.24 -7.58
N ASP A 125 -25.27 -15.62 -7.52
CA ASP A 125 -26.37 -15.87 -8.46
C ASP A 125 -26.00 -15.29 -9.82
N MET A 126 -25.37 -14.11 -9.80
CA MET A 126 -24.77 -13.52 -10.98
C MET A 126 -23.62 -14.35 -11.54
N LEU A 127 -22.74 -14.85 -10.66
CA LEU A 127 -21.64 -15.71 -11.06
C LEU A 127 -22.15 -16.99 -11.73
N SER A 128 -23.20 -17.62 -11.20
CA SER A 128 -23.83 -18.80 -11.81
C SER A 128 -24.30 -18.51 -13.23
N THR A 129 -25.04 -17.41 -13.40
CA THR A 129 -25.56 -16.96 -14.70
C THR A 129 -24.45 -16.75 -15.74
N ILE A 130 -23.34 -16.14 -15.32
CA ILE A 130 -22.21 -15.83 -16.22
C ILE A 130 -21.35 -17.07 -16.48
N CYS A 131 -21.12 -17.92 -15.48
CA CYS A 131 -20.37 -19.16 -15.61
C CYS A 131 -20.95 -20.10 -16.66
N GLY A 132 -22.28 -20.14 -16.79
CA GLY A 132 -22.98 -20.88 -17.85
C GLY A 132 -22.65 -20.37 -19.27
N ARG A 133 -22.39 -19.06 -19.41
CA ARG A 133 -22.07 -18.41 -20.70
C ARG A 133 -20.58 -18.45 -21.05
N THR A 134 -19.70 -18.56 -20.04
CA THR A 134 -18.23 -18.44 -20.23
C THR A 134 -17.49 -19.78 -20.23
N GLY A 135 -18.19 -20.91 -20.31
CA GLY A 135 -17.56 -22.24 -20.33
C GLY A 135 -16.86 -22.63 -19.01
N LEU A 136 -17.23 -21.99 -17.88
CA LEU A 136 -16.69 -22.27 -16.55
C LEU A 136 -17.83 -22.68 -15.57
N PRO A 137 -18.66 -23.68 -15.92
CA PRO A 137 -19.92 -23.94 -15.23
C PRO A 137 -19.74 -24.33 -13.76
N ARG A 138 -18.59 -24.90 -13.36
CA ARG A 138 -18.34 -25.31 -11.96
C ARG A 138 -17.69 -24.23 -11.10
N LEU A 139 -17.39 -23.05 -11.65
CA LEU A 139 -16.72 -22.01 -10.87
C LEU A 139 -17.64 -21.50 -9.75
N HIS A 140 -18.93 -21.28 -10.04
CA HIS A 140 -19.92 -20.80 -9.05
C HIS A 140 -20.19 -21.80 -7.90
N THR A 141 -19.85 -23.10 -8.07
CA THR A 141 -20.04 -24.12 -7.03
C THR A 141 -18.95 -24.07 -5.94
N LEU A 142 -17.89 -23.29 -6.15
CA LEU A 142 -16.80 -23.19 -5.18
C LEU A 142 -17.24 -22.39 -3.94
N PRO A 143 -16.68 -22.73 -2.76
CA PRO A 143 -16.80 -21.89 -1.56
C PRO A 143 -16.33 -20.45 -1.82
N PRO A 144 -16.96 -19.44 -1.20
CA PRO A 144 -16.59 -18.03 -1.38
C PRO A 144 -15.09 -17.76 -1.15
N GLU A 145 -14.46 -18.48 -0.21
CA GLU A 145 -13.05 -18.32 0.14
C GLU A 145 -12.14 -18.74 -1.02
N LEU A 146 -12.50 -19.80 -1.75
CA LEU A 146 -11.75 -20.25 -2.92
C LEU A 146 -11.99 -19.33 -4.11
N LEU A 147 -13.23 -18.87 -4.31
CA LEU A 147 -13.55 -17.87 -5.33
C LEU A 147 -12.76 -16.58 -5.13
N GLU A 148 -12.67 -16.10 -3.89
CA GLU A 148 -11.92 -14.91 -3.56
C GLU A 148 -10.42 -15.11 -3.78
N LYS A 149 -9.86 -16.27 -3.43
CA LYS A 149 -8.46 -16.60 -3.78
C LYS A 149 -8.24 -16.61 -5.29
N ILE A 150 -9.08 -17.31 -6.06
CA ILE A 150 -8.97 -17.37 -7.53
C ILE A 150 -9.06 -15.95 -8.10
N ARG A 151 -10.02 -15.15 -7.62
CA ARG A 151 -10.18 -13.75 -8.02
C ARG A 151 -8.95 -12.93 -7.67
N GLN A 152 -8.30 -13.13 -6.52
CA GLN A 152 -7.07 -12.43 -6.17
C GLN A 152 -5.91 -12.80 -7.12
N TYR A 153 -5.77 -14.07 -7.48
CA TYR A 153 -4.77 -14.53 -8.46
C TYR A 153 -5.08 -14.09 -9.91
N SER A 154 -6.37 -13.87 -10.23
CA SER A 154 -6.85 -13.54 -11.57
C SER A 154 -7.57 -12.19 -11.62
N LYS A 155 -7.22 -11.23 -10.74
CA LYS A 155 -7.96 -9.97 -10.49
C LYS A 155 -8.25 -9.16 -11.75
N TYR A 156 -7.44 -9.32 -12.79
CA TYR A 156 -7.53 -8.59 -14.05
C TYR A 156 -8.18 -9.40 -15.19
N ALA A 157 -8.63 -10.62 -14.92
CA ALA A 157 -9.35 -11.42 -15.89
C ALA A 157 -10.65 -10.73 -16.31
N TRP A 158 -10.98 -10.84 -17.60
CA TRP A 158 -12.17 -10.26 -18.20
C TRP A 158 -13.46 -10.71 -17.53
N LEU A 159 -13.49 -11.96 -17.04
CA LEU A 159 -14.61 -12.53 -16.31
C LEU A 159 -15.06 -11.62 -15.14
N TRP A 160 -14.14 -11.20 -14.29
CA TRP A 160 -14.48 -10.37 -13.12
C TRP A 160 -14.92 -8.97 -13.52
N ARG A 161 -14.32 -8.39 -14.56
CA ARG A 161 -14.76 -7.09 -15.10
C ARG A 161 -16.19 -7.18 -15.63
N TYR A 162 -16.51 -8.27 -16.33
CA TYR A 162 -17.86 -8.51 -16.87
C TYR A 162 -18.89 -8.68 -15.76
N ILE A 163 -18.62 -9.53 -14.77
CA ILE A 163 -19.51 -9.74 -13.62
C ILE A 163 -19.84 -8.41 -12.93
N LEU A 164 -18.82 -7.59 -12.64
CA LEU A 164 -19.02 -6.32 -11.92
C LEU A 164 -19.78 -5.28 -12.74
N ALA A 165 -19.53 -5.20 -14.06
CA ALA A 165 -20.26 -4.32 -14.94
C ALA A 165 -21.73 -4.74 -15.10
N PHE A 166 -21.97 -6.05 -15.20
CA PHE A 166 -23.32 -6.61 -15.25
C PHE A 166 -24.08 -6.33 -13.95
N GLN A 167 -23.48 -6.62 -12.78
CA GLN A 167 -24.11 -6.37 -11.48
C GLN A 167 -24.54 -4.92 -11.31
N LEU A 168 -23.71 -3.97 -11.77
CA LEU A 168 -24.06 -2.57 -11.71
C LEU A 168 -25.23 -2.23 -12.64
N ALA A 169 -25.26 -2.80 -13.85
CA ALA A 169 -26.36 -2.61 -14.80
C ALA A 169 -27.67 -3.20 -14.27
N ASP A 170 -27.62 -4.40 -13.70
CA ASP A 170 -28.75 -5.10 -13.10
C ASP A 170 -29.29 -4.33 -11.88
N TYR A 171 -28.40 -3.86 -10.99
CA TYR A 171 -28.77 -3.01 -9.86
C TYR A 171 -29.51 -1.74 -10.29
N ILE A 172 -29.00 -1.02 -11.29
CA ILE A 172 -29.67 0.17 -11.83
C ILE A 172 -30.99 -0.21 -12.48
N SER A 173 -31.05 -1.34 -13.18
CA SER A 173 -32.28 -1.80 -13.84
C SER A 173 -33.38 -2.15 -12.83
N ALA A 174 -33.02 -2.71 -11.67
CA ALA A 174 -33.95 -3.14 -10.63
C ALA A 174 -34.35 -2.04 -9.64
N SER A 175 -33.53 -1.00 -9.48
CA SER A 175 -33.73 0.03 -8.45
C SER A 175 -34.51 1.23 -9.00
N GLU A 176 -35.48 1.75 -8.24
CA GLU A 176 -36.17 2.99 -8.59
C GLU A 176 -35.24 4.23 -8.45
N PRO A 177 -35.46 5.30 -9.25
CA PRO A 177 -34.65 6.51 -9.15
C PRO A 177 -35.04 7.33 -7.91
N ASP A 178 -34.08 7.66 -7.05
CA ASP A 178 -34.32 8.59 -5.95
C ASP A 178 -34.01 10.05 -6.34
N SER A 179 -34.77 10.99 -5.78
CA SER A 179 -34.47 12.42 -5.89
C SER A 179 -33.21 12.81 -5.09
N LEU A 180 -32.48 13.83 -5.60
CA LEU A 180 -31.32 14.37 -4.90
C LEU A 180 -31.75 15.12 -3.63
N ARG A 181 -31.28 14.65 -2.47
CA ARG A 181 -31.46 15.31 -1.18
C ARG A 181 -30.13 15.86 -0.69
N THR A 182 -30.03 17.18 -0.51
CA THR A 182 -28.82 17.82 0.04
C THR A 182 -29.08 18.26 1.48
N VAL A 183 -28.16 17.93 2.39
CA VAL A 183 -28.26 18.24 3.82
C VAL A 183 -26.92 18.68 4.38
N PRO A 184 -26.86 19.62 5.33
CA PRO A 184 -25.64 19.87 6.08
C PRO A 184 -25.21 18.61 6.84
N LEU A 185 -23.92 18.26 6.78
CA LEU A 185 -23.38 17.06 7.43
C LEU A 185 -23.58 17.12 8.95
N ARG A 186 -23.49 18.32 9.53
CA ARG A 186 -23.79 18.61 10.94
C ARG A 186 -25.24 18.30 11.36
N GLU A 187 -26.19 18.23 10.42
CA GLU A 187 -27.57 17.91 10.76
C GLU A 187 -27.85 16.40 10.78
N ILE A 188 -26.89 15.57 10.34
CA ILE A 188 -27.04 14.12 10.35
C ILE A 188 -26.66 13.58 11.73
N VAL A 189 -27.58 12.87 12.37
CA VAL A 189 -27.32 12.11 13.60
C VAL A 189 -26.91 10.70 13.26
N PHE A 190 -27.63 10.10 12.31
CA PHE A 190 -27.38 8.75 11.85
C PHE A 190 -27.82 8.62 10.39
N TRP A 191 -27.03 7.90 9.60
CA TRP A 191 -27.44 7.42 8.29
C TRP A 191 -26.79 6.08 8.01
N GLU A 192 -27.55 5.16 7.44
CA GLU A 192 -27.02 3.89 6.93
C GLU A 192 -27.51 3.66 5.50
N ARG A 193 -26.60 3.19 4.65
CA ARG A 193 -26.88 2.96 3.23
C ARG A 193 -27.99 1.94 3.04
N GLY A 194 -29.04 2.32 2.32
CA GLY A 194 -30.23 1.47 2.13
C GLY A 194 -31.09 1.27 3.38
N GLY A 195 -30.81 2.02 4.45
CA GLY A 195 -31.48 1.90 5.74
C GLY A 195 -31.97 3.24 6.27
N GLU A 196 -31.78 3.45 7.57
CA GLU A 196 -32.36 4.58 8.28
C GLU A 196 -31.62 5.91 8.01
N PHE A 197 -32.37 7.01 8.00
CA PHE A 197 -31.83 8.37 7.98
C PHE A 197 -32.46 9.21 9.10
N LYS A 198 -31.65 9.62 10.08
CA LYS A 198 -32.06 10.45 11.22
C LYS A 198 -31.35 11.80 11.20
N ARG A 199 -32.13 12.88 11.33
CA ARG A 199 -31.61 14.24 11.49
C ARG A 199 -31.76 14.74 12.92
N VAL A 200 -31.00 15.78 13.24
CA VAL A 200 -31.13 16.52 14.49
C VAL A 200 -32.55 17.11 14.59
N MET A 201 -33.23 16.80 15.68
CA MET A 201 -34.56 17.31 16.02
C MET A 201 -34.42 18.17 17.29
N GLY A 202 -33.83 19.35 17.16
CA GLY A 202 -33.71 20.33 18.27
C GLY A 202 -32.28 20.56 18.81
N PRO A 203 -32.11 21.57 19.68
CA PRO A 203 -30.80 22.15 19.99
C PRO A 203 -29.96 21.42 21.05
N HIS A 204 -30.39 20.29 21.64
CA HIS A 204 -29.72 19.74 22.83
C HIS A 204 -29.31 18.27 22.67
N GLN A 205 -28.08 17.97 23.09
CA GLN A 205 -27.37 16.68 23.09
C GLN A 205 -26.83 16.19 21.74
N GLN A 206 -26.04 17.01 21.06
CA GLN A 206 -25.16 16.48 20.02
C GLN A 206 -23.88 15.92 20.65
N LEU A 207 -23.62 14.64 20.40
CA LEU A 207 -22.27 14.10 20.58
C LEU A 207 -21.33 14.85 19.63
N PRO A 208 -20.15 15.29 20.12
CA PRO A 208 -19.32 16.29 19.44
C PRO A 208 -18.58 15.73 18.22
N THR A 209 -18.56 14.41 18.07
CA THR A 209 -17.72 13.73 17.08
C THR A 209 -18.55 12.92 16.11
N LEU A 210 -18.26 13.13 14.83
CA LEU A 210 -18.86 12.45 13.70
C LEU A 210 -17.93 11.34 13.23
N ARG A 211 -18.47 10.14 13.00
CA ARG A 211 -17.79 9.02 12.39
C ARG A 211 -18.49 8.62 11.10
N LEU A 212 -17.76 8.63 10.00
CA LEU A 212 -18.18 8.03 8.73
C LEU A 212 -17.47 6.70 8.56
N THR A 213 -18.22 5.68 8.17
CA THR A 213 -17.67 4.38 7.75
C THR A 213 -17.76 4.29 6.23
N ILE A 214 -16.67 3.86 5.61
CA ILE A 214 -16.50 3.71 4.17
C ILE A 214 -16.13 2.25 3.92
N ASP A 215 -16.89 1.59 3.06
CA ASP A 215 -16.55 0.27 2.53
C ASP A 215 -16.19 0.35 1.04
N THR A 216 -16.07 -0.80 0.39
CA THR A 216 -15.68 -0.88 -1.02
C THR A 216 -16.69 -0.19 -1.96
N ALA A 217 -17.93 -0.04 -1.50
CA ALA A 217 -19.01 0.63 -2.21
C ALA A 217 -19.29 2.04 -1.67
N GLY A 218 -18.32 2.66 -0.98
CA GLY A 218 -18.37 4.07 -0.56
C GLY A 218 -18.80 4.27 0.88
N ILE A 219 -19.29 5.47 1.18
CA ILE A 219 -19.81 5.78 2.52
C ILE A 219 -21.01 4.86 2.77
N SER A 220 -20.92 4.06 3.82
CA SER A 220 -21.94 3.07 4.19
C SER A 220 -22.70 3.48 5.45
N LYS A 221 -22.06 4.26 6.33
CA LYS A 221 -22.66 4.68 7.59
C LYS A 221 -22.13 6.05 8.04
N ILE A 222 -23.00 6.84 8.64
CA ILE A 222 -22.68 8.05 9.39
C ILE A 222 -23.29 7.91 10.78
N GLU A 223 -22.53 8.19 11.83
CA GLU A 223 -23.01 8.19 13.20
C GLU A 223 -22.28 9.24 14.04
N ARG A 224 -22.90 9.65 15.14
CA ARG A 224 -22.28 10.52 16.13
C ARG A 224 -21.87 9.70 17.36
N ILE A 225 -20.66 9.96 17.87
CA ILE A 225 -20.02 9.20 18.95
C ILE A 225 -19.44 10.12 20.02
N SER A 226 -19.29 9.62 21.25
CA SER A 226 -18.59 10.30 22.33
C SER A 226 -17.07 10.18 22.14
N ASP A 227 -16.33 11.18 22.65
CA ASP A 227 -14.85 11.22 22.61
C ASP A 227 -14.18 10.33 23.68
N THR A 228 -14.90 9.34 24.22
CA THR A 228 -14.46 8.54 25.37
C THR A 228 -13.59 7.34 25.00
N ASP A 229 -13.57 6.96 23.72
CA ASP A 229 -12.92 5.73 23.29
C ASP A 229 -11.39 5.91 23.24
N VAL A 230 -10.69 5.07 24.01
CA VAL A 230 -9.22 4.99 23.96
C VAL A 230 -8.81 4.02 22.86
N TYR A 231 -7.91 4.46 21.98
CA TYR A 231 -7.42 3.62 20.89
C TYR A 231 -6.71 2.36 21.43
N ALA A 232 -7.24 1.20 21.11
CA ALA A 232 -6.77 -0.10 21.58
C ALA A 232 -5.81 -0.82 20.61
N GLY A 233 -5.45 -0.20 19.49
CA GLY A 233 -4.60 -0.82 18.46
C GLY A 233 -5.37 -1.53 17.34
N GLU A 234 -6.70 -1.58 17.45
CA GLU A 234 -7.55 -2.25 16.48
C GLU A 234 -7.47 -1.58 15.10
N CYS A 235 -7.42 -2.39 14.06
CA CYS A 235 -7.44 -1.94 12.68
C CYS A 235 -8.16 -2.97 11.80
N THR A 236 -8.64 -2.53 10.64
CA THR A 236 -9.36 -3.39 9.69
C THR A 236 -8.88 -3.17 8.27
N GLY A 237 -8.85 -4.24 7.48
CA GLY A 237 -8.62 -4.16 6.04
C GLY A 237 -9.90 -3.99 5.22
N ARG A 238 -11.08 -3.97 5.87
CA ARG A 238 -12.39 -3.98 5.20
C ARG A 238 -13.04 -2.61 5.10
N PHE A 239 -12.77 -1.75 6.07
CA PHE A 239 -13.41 -0.45 6.20
C PHE A 239 -12.36 0.65 6.34
N ALA A 240 -12.71 1.83 5.85
CA ALA A 240 -12.03 3.07 6.18
C ALA A 240 -13.00 3.97 6.98
N PHE A 241 -12.45 4.85 7.80
CA PHE A 241 -13.19 5.70 8.70
C PHE A 241 -12.71 7.13 8.59
N ILE A 242 -13.65 8.08 8.65
CA ILE A 242 -13.36 9.49 8.87
C ILE A 242 -13.94 9.82 10.24
N VAL A 243 -13.11 10.24 11.19
CA VAL A 243 -13.55 10.66 12.52
C VAL A 243 -13.15 12.12 12.72
N GLN A 244 -14.13 13.00 12.89
CA GLN A 244 -13.92 14.44 12.97
C GLN A 244 -14.82 15.04 14.04
N ARG A 245 -14.32 16.06 14.74
CA ARG A 245 -15.16 16.89 15.59
C ARG A 245 -16.06 17.76 14.72
N GLU A 246 -17.28 17.98 15.14
CA GLU A 246 -18.25 18.81 14.41
C GLU A 246 -17.71 20.21 14.10
N ALA A 247 -16.98 20.81 15.05
CA ALA A 247 -16.37 22.11 14.87
C ALA A 247 -15.30 22.18 13.76
N SER A 248 -14.71 21.04 13.33
CA SER A 248 -13.66 21.02 12.29
C SER A 248 -14.20 20.84 10.87
N ILE A 249 -15.51 20.66 10.71
CA ILE A 249 -16.17 20.45 9.41
C ILE A 249 -17.32 21.45 9.15
N PRO A 250 -17.08 22.77 9.33
CA PRO A 250 -18.10 23.76 9.00
C PRO A 250 -18.48 23.64 7.52
N ASP A 251 -19.79 23.71 7.25
CA ASP A 251 -20.34 23.85 5.90
C ASP A 251 -20.10 22.69 4.92
N VAL A 252 -19.69 21.51 5.42
CA VAL A 252 -19.73 20.27 4.64
C VAL A 252 -21.18 19.85 4.42
N THR A 253 -21.54 19.53 3.18
CA THR A 253 -22.88 19.04 2.84
C THR A 253 -22.83 17.60 2.34
N ALA A 254 -23.81 16.81 2.76
CA ALA A 254 -24.05 15.46 2.27
C ALA A 254 -25.16 15.49 1.21
N GLN A 255 -24.88 14.88 0.07
CA GLN A 255 -25.78 14.70 -1.05
C GLN A 255 -26.20 13.23 -1.08
N LEU A 256 -27.49 12.98 -0.86
CA LEU A 256 -28.09 11.65 -0.88
C LEU A 256 -28.88 11.46 -2.17
N LYS A 257 -28.61 10.36 -2.89
CA LYS A 257 -29.28 9.99 -4.14
C LYS A 257 -29.04 8.51 -4.44
N ASP A 258 -30.06 7.82 -4.95
CA ASP A 258 -30.09 6.38 -5.26
C ASP A 258 -29.57 5.51 -4.10
N GLY A 259 -30.05 5.78 -2.88
CA GLY A 259 -29.58 5.14 -1.65
C GLY A 259 -28.11 5.39 -1.29
N ARG A 260 -27.38 6.26 -2.00
CA ARG A 260 -25.97 6.60 -1.74
C ARG A 260 -25.79 7.96 -1.10
N LEU A 261 -24.59 8.20 -0.58
CA LEU A 261 -24.19 9.47 0.01
C LEU A 261 -22.83 9.91 -0.54
N ARG A 262 -22.77 11.17 -0.95
CA ARG A 262 -21.54 11.87 -1.36
C ARG A 262 -21.34 13.11 -0.49
N LEU A 263 -20.10 13.42 -0.17
CA LEU A 263 -19.76 14.68 0.53
C LEU A 263 -19.35 15.74 -0.48
N LYS A 264 -19.89 16.94 -0.31
CA LYS A 264 -19.43 18.15 -0.96
C LYS A 264 -18.66 18.98 0.07
N LEU A 265 -17.36 19.08 -0.15
CA LEU A 265 -16.45 19.84 0.71
C LEU A 265 -16.42 21.30 0.27
N PRO A 266 -16.45 22.28 1.19
CA PRO A 266 -16.20 23.68 0.87
C PRO A 266 -14.73 23.89 0.51
N VAL A 267 -14.42 24.96 -0.23
CA VAL A 267 -13.05 25.31 -0.66
C VAL A 267 -12.09 25.45 0.53
N SER A 268 -12.60 25.85 1.71
CA SER A 268 -11.84 25.97 2.95
C SER A 268 -11.34 24.64 3.51
N ILE A 269 -12.01 23.52 3.17
CA ILE A 269 -11.63 22.18 3.62
C ILE A 269 -10.97 21.45 2.46
N GLN A 270 -9.63 21.41 2.49
CA GLN A 270 -8.85 20.79 1.41
C GLN A 270 -8.93 19.25 1.41
N THR A 271 -9.12 18.61 2.57
CA THR A 271 -9.19 17.14 2.66
C THR A 271 -9.79 16.64 3.97
N LEU A 272 -10.30 15.42 3.97
CA LEU A 272 -10.70 14.67 5.17
C LEU A 272 -9.80 13.44 5.32
N TYR A 273 -9.20 13.28 6.50
CA TYR A 273 -8.32 12.16 6.79
C TYR A 273 -9.11 10.86 6.92
N THR A 274 -8.74 9.85 6.15
CA THR A 274 -9.27 8.50 6.29
C THR A 274 -8.31 7.60 7.05
N TRP A 275 -8.88 6.71 7.85
CA TRP A 275 -8.18 5.81 8.75
C TRP A 275 -8.69 4.38 8.56
N ASN A 276 -7.85 3.37 8.71
CA ASN A 276 -8.29 1.98 8.78
C ASN A 276 -8.69 1.53 10.21
N THR A 277 -8.94 2.49 11.10
CA THR A 277 -9.37 2.32 12.49
C THR A 277 -10.55 3.24 12.77
N ASN A 278 -11.52 2.77 13.56
CA ASN A 278 -12.70 3.52 13.97
C ASN A 278 -12.44 4.48 15.15
N VAL A 279 -11.29 4.37 15.81
CA VAL A 279 -10.81 5.24 16.89
C VAL A 279 -9.44 5.80 16.48
N ILE A 280 -9.30 7.13 16.40
CA ILE A 280 -8.07 7.77 15.92
C ILE A 280 -7.00 7.76 17.02
N PRO A 281 -5.75 7.32 16.72
CA PRO A 281 -4.65 7.39 17.67
C PRO A 281 -4.34 8.83 18.11
N SER A 282 -4.25 9.07 19.41
CA SER A 282 -3.92 10.39 19.98
C SER A 282 -2.58 10.93 19.48
N ARG A 283 -2.53 12.22 19.12
CA ARG A 283 -1.29 12.94 18.76
C ARG A 283 -0.25 12.95 19.89
N ALA A 284 -0.69 12.99 21.14
CA ALA A 284 0.24 13.04 22.28
C ALA A 284 1.04 11.74 22.46
N LEU A 285 0.54 10.63 21.91
CA LEU A 285 1.13 9.30 22.03
C LEU A 285 1.73 8.78 20.72
N SER A 286 1.66 9.58 19.67
CA SER A 286 2.11 9.24 18.32
C SER A 286 3.28 10.13 17.93
N ASN A 287 4.39 9.52 17.51
CA ASN A 287 5.46 10.26 16.85
C ASN A 287 5.66 9.74 15.44
N VAL A 288 5.78 10.68 14.50
CA VAL A 288 5.92 10.40 13.07
C VAL A 288 7.14 11.11 12.47
N TYR A 289 7.63 10.54 11.38
CA TYR A 289 8.73 11.06 10.59
C TYR A 289 8.37 11.11 9.11
N PRO A 290 8.51 12.27 8.44
CA PRO A 290 8.71 13.61 9.02
C PRO A 290 7.60 13.97 10.03
N ASN A 291 7.80 14.99 10.88
CA ASN A 291 6.85 15.39 11.93
C ASN A 291 5.61 16.11 11.39
N ASP A 292 5.08 15.61 10.29
CA ASP A 292 3.87 16.10 9.63
C ASP A 292 3.22 14.95 8.84
N TRP A 293 2.03 14.55 9.26
CA TRP A 293 1.16 13.63 8.52
C TRP A 293 -0.01 14.35 7.84
N SER A 294 -0.13 15.68 7.96
CA SER A 294 -1.25 16.45 7.39
C SER A 294 -1.24 16.46 5.88
N SER A 295 -0.07 16.18 5.29
CA SER A 295 0.09 15.98 3.86
C SER A 295 -0.54 14.68 3.33
N CYS A 296 -1.00 13.75 4.16
CA CYS A 296 -1.61 12.49 3.73
C CYS A 296 -3.12 12.48 3.91
N GLN A 297 -3.88 12.18 2.86
CA GLN A 297 -5.32 11.97 2.99
C GLN A 297 -5.64 10.62 3.66
N ASN A 298 -4.92 9.56 3.30
CA ASN A 298 -5.19 8.20 3.76
C ASN A 298 -4.07 7.75 4.70
N ILE A 299 -4.44 7.35 5.91
CA ILE A 299 -3.53 6.94 6.98
C ILE A 299 -3.87 5.52 7.41
N TYR A 300 -2.84 4.69 7.52
CA TYR A 300 -2.98 3.30 7.93
C TYR A 300 -2.28 3.06 9.27
N THR A 301 -2.93 2.25 10.09
CA THR A 301 -2.42 1.69 11.33
C THR A 301 -2.23 0.18 11.17
N VAL A 302 -1.18 -0.35 11.78
CA VAL A 302 -0.87 -1.78 11.81
C VAL A 302 -0.73 -2.20 13.26
N GLU A 303 -1.54 -3.17 13.68
CA GLU A 303 -1.51 -3.74 15.04
C GLU A 303 -0.19 -4.50 15.27
N MET A 304 0.63 -4.00 16.19
CA MET A 304 1.99 -4.52 16.39
C MET A 304 2.04 -5.82 17.18
N ASP A 305 0.98 -6.18 17.90
CA ASP A 305 0.90 -7.45 18.64
C ASP A 305 0.52 -8.64 17.74
N ARG A 306 -0.07 -8.38 16.56
CA ARG A 306 -0.50 -9.43 15.61
C ARG A 306 0.38 -9.57 14.37
N VAL A 307 1.27 -8.62 14.13
CA VAL A 307 2.12 -8.63 12.94
C VAL A 307 3.18 -9.74 13.01
N LYS A 308 3.26 -10.56 11.95
CA LYS A 308 4.26 -11.66 11.84
C LYS A 308 5.51 -11.27 11.05
N GLY A 309 5.49 -10.10 10.46
CA GLY A 309 6.60 -9.50 9.75
C GLY A 309 6.16 -8.34 8.88
N ILE A 310 7.14 -7.53 8.46
CA ILE A 310 6.91 -6.30 7.71
C ILE A 310 7.83 -6.30 6.49
N ALA A 311 7.29 -5.97 5.33
CA ALA A 311 8.04 -5.86 4.08
C ALA A 311 8.27 -4.38 3.72
N PHE A 312 9.53 -4.02 3.45
CA PHE A 312 9.95 -2.70 3.01
C PHE A 312 10.41 -2.75 1.56
N PHE A 313 9.95 -1.79 0.77
CA PHE A 313 10.23 -1.70 -0.66
C PHE A 313 10.96 -0.38 -0.94
N TYR A 314 12.19 -0.48 -1.44
CA TYR A 314 13.01 0.65 -1.86
C TYR A 314 13.19 0.62 -3.37
N SER A 315 12.94 1.75 -4.06
CA SER A 315 13.09 1.84 -5.52
C SER A 315 14.11 2.88 -5.95
N HIS A 316 14.87 2.58 -7.00
CA HIS A 316 15.88 3.48 -7.58
C HIS A 316 15.36 4.43 -8.67
N GLN A 317 14.18 4.14 -9.22
CA GLN A 317 13.44 5.02 -10.13
C GLN A 317 12.12 5.35 -9.46
N ASN A 318 11.38 6.36 -9.93
CA ASN A 318 10.12 6.77 -9.33
C ASN A 318 8.94 5.98 -9.94
N PRO A 319 8.49 4.85 -9.33
CA PRO A 319 7.54 3.96 -9.98
C PRO A 319 6.23 4.01 -9.19
N ALA A 320 5.24 4.59 -9.83
CA ALA A 320 3.89 4.09 -9.82
C ALA A 320 3.58 2.81 -9.00
N ALA A 321 3.07 3.00 -7.78
CA ALA A 321 2.16 2.21 -6.92
C ALA A 321 2.52 0.75 -6.56
N MET A 322 2.21 0.41 -5.31
CA MET A 322 2.21 -0.95 -4.75
C MET A 322 1.29 -1.93 -5.51
N ASP A 323 0.25 -1.43 -6.19
CA ASP A 323 -0.59 -2.24 -7.09
C ASP A 323 0.17 -2.63 -8.38
N THR A 324 1.34 -2.02 -8.62
CA THR A 324 2.33 -2.43 -9.63
C THR A 324 3.28 -3.50 -9.11
N PHE A 325 3.41 -3.67 -7.79
CA PHE A 325 4.18 -4.76 -7.21
C PHE A 325 3.63 -6.14 -7.62
N ILE A 326 2.30 -6.27 -7.57
CA ILE A 326 1.55 -7.45 -8.04
C ILE A 326 1.58 -7.56 -9.59
N ARG A 327 1.91 -6.48 -10.31
CA ARG A 327 1.98 -6.41 -11.79
C ARG A 327 3.40 -6.33 -12.35
N PHE A 328 4.45 -6.50 -11.54
CA PHE A 328 5.80 -6.44 -12.08
C PHE A 328 6.05 -7.68 -12.95
N SER A 329 5.99 -7.49 -14.26
CA SER A 329 6.74 -8.30 -15.20
C SER A 329 8.21 -8.36 -14.76
N ASN A 330 8.89 -9.46 -15.11
CA ASN A 330 10.31 -9.75 -14.83
C ASN A 330 11.31 -8.60 -15.08
N ARG A 331 10.91 -7.49 -15.72
CA ARG A 331 11.73 -6.32 -16.05
C ARG A 331 11.79 -5.24 -14.95
N LEU A 332 10.75 -5.05 -14.14
CA LEU A 332 10.69 -3.97 -13.13
C LEU A 332 10.91 -4.46 -11.68
N GLY A 333 10.75 -5.76 -11.40
CA GLY A 333 11.25 -6.37 -10.16
C GLY A 333 12.79 -6.32 -10.02
N ARG A 334 13.49 -5.92 -11.09
CA ARG A 334 14.94 -5.72 -11.16
C ARG A 334 15.41 -4.37 -10.60
N SER A 335 14.52 -3.42 -10.30
CA SER A 335 14.88 -2.08 -9.80
C SER A 335 14.36 -1.78 -8.38
N LEU A 336 13.89 -2.82 -7.68
CA LEU A 336 13.38 -2.75 -6.31
C LEU A 336 14.20 -3.62 -5.36
N VAL A 337 14.57 -3.03 -4.23
CA VAL A 337 15.13 -3.75 -3.08
C VAL A 337 13.99 -4.04 -2.11
N TRP A 338 13.80 -5.33 -1.81
CA TRP A 338 12.82 -5.80 -0.83
C TRP A 338 13.53 -6.29 0.41
N ILE A 339 13.32 -5.62 1.55
CA ILE A 339 13.84 -6.04 2.85
C ILE A 339 12.69 -6.53 3.73
N TYR A 340 12.84 -7.70 4.34
CA TYR A 340 11.84 -8.29 5.22
C TYR A 340 12.30 -8.21 6.68
N LEU A 341 11.45 -7.69 7.56
CA LEU A 341 11.61 -7.75 9.00
C LEU A 341 10.74 -8.87 9.56
N PRO A 342 11.30 -10.04 9.93
CA PRO A 342 10.53 -11.09 10.59
C PRO A 342 10.19 -10.69 12.04
N ILE A 343 8.94 -10.94 12.45
CA ILE A 343 8.50 -10.80 13.85
C ILE A 343 7.87 -12.13 14.24
N SER A 344 8.62 -12.97 14.95
CA SER A 344 8.14 -14.30 15.30
C SER A 344 7.00 -14.23 16.33
N GLN A 345 6.18 -15.28 16.42
CA GLN A 345 5.01 -15.31 17.33
C GLN A 345 5.36 -15.10 18.82
N ARG A 346 6.62 -15.35 19.21
CA ARG A 346 7.11 -15.18 20.58
C ARG A 346 7.97 -13.91 20.73
N ASP A 347 8.19 -13.18 19.65
CA ASP A 347 8.87 -11.90 19.65
C ASP A 347 7.84 -10.76 19.63
N ARG A 348 8.31 -9.56 19.97
CA ARG A 348 7.53 -8.33 19.85
C ARG A 348 8.47 -7.15 19.67
N VAL A 349 7.97 -6.11 19.02
CA VAL A 349 8.69 -4.85 18.92
C VAL A 349 8.64 -4.12 20.26
N LEU A 350 9.79 -3.65 20.71
CA LEU A 350 9.96 -2.89 21.96
C LEU A 350 10.20 -1.41 21.71
N ALA A 351 10.74 -1.06 20.54
CA ALA A 351 10.93 0.33 20.13
C ALA A 351 10.99 0.44 18.59
N LEU A 352 10.54 1.59 18.10
CA LEU A 352 10.60 2.01 16.70
C LEU A 352 11.40 3.31 16.61
N GLY A 353 12.21 3.43 15.55
CA GLY A 353 12.96 4.65 15.30
C GLY A 353 13.29 4.86 13.82
N ILE A 354 13.92 5.99 13.55
CA ILE A 354 14.50 6.35 12.28
C ILE A 354 15.96 6.74 12.52
N ARG A 355 16.84 6.27 11.64
CA ARG A 355 18.22 6.73 11.53
C ARG A 355 18.36 7.56 10.26
N GLU A 356 18.83 8.79 10.39
CA GLU A 356 19.09 9.66 9.24
C GLU A 356 20.54 10.11 9.24
N GLU A 357 21.16 10.03 8.08
CA GLU A 357 22.49 10.60 7.84
C GLU A 357 22.36 12.09 7.54
N LEU A 358 23.19 12.89 8.21
CA LEU A 358 23.13 14.36 8.17
C LEU A 358 23.24 14.95 6.76
N GLN A 359 23.79 14.21 5.80
CA GLN A 359 24.07 14.67 4.43
C GLN A 359 23.15 14.06 3.36
N SER A 360 22.66 12.81 3.52
CA SER A 360 22.00 12.08 2.42
C SER A 360 20.47 12.11 2.43
N ARG A 361 19.82 12.61 3.50
CA ARG A 361 18.35 12.61 3.68
C ARG A 361 17.67 11.26 3.39
N ARG A 362 18.40 10.14 3.51
CA ARG A 362 17.90 8.78 3.30
C ARG A 362 17.68 8.11 4.66
N PRO A 363 16.45 8.10 5.18
CA PRO A 363 16.19 7.49 6.47
C PRO A 363 16.24 5.95 6.37
N SER A 364 16.78 5.31 7.40
CA SER A 364 16.63 3.88 7.67
C SER A 364 15.67 3.68 8.83
N ALA A 365 14.75 2.72 8.71
CA ALA A 365 13.87 2.35 9.81
C ALA A 365 14.63 1.48 10.83
N LEU A 366 14.44 1.76 12.11
CA LEU A 366 15.04 1.05 13.22
C LEU A 366 13.99 0.30 14.01
N PHE A 367 14.27 -0.96 14.29
CA PHE A 367 13.41 -1.83 15.09
C PHE A 367 14.23 -2.47 16.20
N ARG A 368 13.73 -2.39 17.43
CA ARG A 368 14.25 -3.20 18.55
C ARG A 368 13.23 -4.26 18.88
N THR A 369 13.55 -5.53 18.69
CA THR A 369 12.69 -6.64 19.11
C THR A 369 13.20 -7.29 20.40
N LYS A 370 12.33 -8.00 21.11
CA LYS A 370 12.65 -8.64 22.39
C LYS A 370 13.66 -9.76 22.22
N LEU A 371 13.54 -10.58 21.19
CA LEU A 371 14.36 -11.78 21.02
C LEU A 371 15.62 -11.54 20.18
N MET A 372 15.58 -10.58 19.24
CA MET A 372 16.68 -10.33 18.30
C MET A 372 17.36 -8.97 18.49
N GLY A 373 16.86 -8.10 19.37
CA GLY A 373 17.44 -6.78 19.59
C GLY A 373 17.30 -5.87 18.37
N ASP A 374 18.35 -5.11 18.07
CA ASP A 374 18.29 -4.02 17.10
C ASP A 374 18.50 -4.52 15.66
N THR A 375 17.62 -4.06 14.77
CA THR A 375 17.64 -4.30 13.33
C THR A 375 17.45 -2.98 12.58
N THR A 376 18.29 -2.74 11.59
CA THR A 376 18.23 -1.57 10.70
C THR A 376 17.70 -2.00 9.34
N ILE A 377 16.72 -1.28 8.82
CA ILE A 377 16.10 -1.51 7.52
C ILE A 377 16.27 -0.26 6.66
N GLY A 378 17.23 -0.29 5.74
CA GLY A 378 17.52 0.84 4.86
C GLY A 378 18.93 0.77 4.27
N PRO A 379 19.33 1.78 3.48
CA PRO A 379 20.64 1.82 2.85
C PRO A 379 21.76 1.80 3.89
N GLN A 380 22.94 1.30 3.50
CA GLN A 380 24.15 1.48 4.28
C GLN A 380 24.44 2.98 4.39
N LEU A 381 24.81 3.42 5.59
CA LEU A 381 25.23 4.79 5.86
C LEU A 381 26.75 4.80 6.03
N ASP A 382 27.41 5.73 5.34
CA ASP A 382 28.88 5.85 5.36
C ASP A 382 29.36 6.98 6.30
N GLY A 383 28.44 7.84 6.78
CA GLY A 383 28.74 8.98 7.65
C GLY A 383 28.10 8.94 9.05
N LYS A 384 28.19 10.09 9.75
CA LYS A 384 27.55 10.28 11.06
C LYS A 384 26.03 10.33 10.90
N ALA A 385 25.34 9.47 11.64
CA ALA A 385 23.88 9.37 11.63
C ALA A 385 23.28 9.74 12.99
N GLY A 386 22.09 10.35 12.95
CA GLY A 386 21.27 10.64 14.12
C GLY A 386 20.11 9.66 14.24
N ASP A 387 19.83 9.21 15.46
CA ASP A 387 18.68 8.36 15.76
C ASP A 387 17.55 9.17 16.38
N ARG A 388 16.33 8.94 15.91
CA ARG A 388 15.10 9.47 16.49
C ARG A 388 14.15 8.32 16.83
N TYR A 389 13.66 8.29 18.06
CA TYR A 389 12.60 7.36 18.45
C TYR A 389 11.25 7.84 17.92
N LEU A 390 10.50 6.92 17.32
CA LEU A 390 9.09 7.08 16.96
C LEU A 390 8.19 6.38 17.96
N ALA A 391 8.65 5.27 18.52
CA ALA A 391 8.08 4.66 19.71
C ALA A 391 9.22 4.26 20.62
N ALA A 392 9.35 4.93 21.76
CA ALA A 392 10.39 4.66 22.75
C ALA A 392 9.97 3.60 23.80
N SER A 393 8.76 3.05 23.66
CA SER A 393 8.20 1.93 24.41
C SER A 393 7.49 0.98 23.45
N VAL A 394 6.93 -0.12 23.97
CA VAL A 394 6.22 -1.14 23.17
C VAL A 394 5.11 -0.44 22.36
N PRO A 395 5.24 -0.36 21.03
CA PRO A 395 4.25 0.30 20.20
C PRO A 395 2.99 -0.56 20.16
N LEU A 396 1.83 0.08 20.31
CA LEU A 396 0.53 -0.54 20.11
C LEU A 396 0.22 -0.67 18.62
N ALA A 397 0.56 0.37 17.86
CA ALA A 397 0.39 0.41 16.41
C ALA A 397 1.57 1.09 15.73
N MET A 398 1.88 0.63 14.51
CA MET A 398 2.71 1.36 13.55
C MET A 398 1.81 2.13 12.59
N MET A 399 2.23 3.33 12.20
CA MET A 399 1.45 4.25 11.38
C MET A 399 2.20 4.60 10.10
N TYR A 400 1.50 4.67 8.96
CA TYR A 400 2.08 5.15 7.72
C TYR A 400 1.03 5.81 6.82
N GLY A 401 1.46 6.77 6.01
CA GLY A 401 0.63 7.39 4.99
C GLY A 401 0.56 6.54 3.72
N GLU A 402 -0.60 6.52 3.06
CA GLU A 402 -0.76 5.76 1.81
C GLU A 402 0.31 6.16 0.78
N PRO A 403 1.07 5.19 0.25
CA PRO A 403 2.04 5.47 -0.80
C PRO A 403 1.30 5.85 -2.09
N ILE A 404 1.60 7.03 -2.62
CA ILE A 404 1.08 7.49 -3.91
C ILE A 404 1.95 6.93 -5.03
N GLU A 405 1.30 6.59 -6.14
CA GLU A 405 1.92 6.21 -7.40
C GLU A 405 3.09 7.14 -7.75
N GLY A 406 4.33 6.63 -7.68
CA GLY A 406 5.52 7.41 -8.00
C GLY A 406 5.85 8.47 -6.95
N ARG A 407 5.63 8.19 -5.66
CA ARG A 407 6.16 8.98 -4.55
C ARG A 407 6.59 8.07 -3.41
N LEU A 408 7.56 8.56 -2.63
CA LEU A 408 7.96 7.93 -1.37
C LEU A 408 6.80 7.94 -0.36
N ILE A 409 6.86 7.02 0.62
CA ILE A 409 5.98 7.08 1.79
C ILE A 409 6.16 8.45 2.44
N ARG A 410 5.04 9.17 2.59
CA ARG A 410 5.04 10.56 3.08
C ARG A 410 5.37 10.67 4.56
N PHE A 411 4.96 9.70 5.38
CA PHE A 411 5.39 9.59 6.77
C PHE A 411 5.35 8.15 7.29
N PHE A 412 6.14 7.90 8.32
CA PHE A 412 6.23 6.64 9.05
C PHE A 412 6.27 6.93 10.56
N GLY A 413 5.58 6.13 11.37
CA GLY A 413 5.35 6.47 12.77
C GLY A 413 5.01 5.29 13.68
N GLY A 414 4.98 5.57 14.98
CA GLY A 414 4.54 4.63 16.01
C GLY A 414 3.62 5.31 17.01
N HIS A 415 2.64 4.55 17.50
CA HIS A 415 1.73 4.95 18.57
C HIS A 415 1.93 4.05 19.80
N CYS A 416 2.08 4.65 20.97
CA CYS A 416 2.27 3.94 22.24
C CYS A 416 0.98 3.91 23.06
N ARG A 417 0.78 2.87 23.87
CA ARG A 417 -0.43 2.73 24.72
C ARG A 417 -0.51 3.80 25.82
N VAL A 418 0.64 4.16 26.39
CA VAL A 418 0.72 5.11 27.50
C VAL A 418 1.71 6.21 27.16
N PRO A 419 1.49 7.44 27.69
CA PRO A 419 2.50 8.48 27.67
C PRO A 419 3.77 7.95 28.31
N ARG A 420 4.88 8.52 27.90
CA ARG A 420 6.17 8.09 28.41
C ARG A 420 6.48 8.82 29.71
N ASP A 421 6.27 8.14 30.83
CA ASP A 421 6.67 8.64 32.14
C ASP A 421 8.15 8.29 32.39
N GLY A 422 9.08 9.06 31.81
CA GLY A 422 10.52 8.92 32.11
C GLY A 422 11.51 9.37 31.01
N PRO A 423 12.83 9.43 31.31
CA PRO A 423 13.90 9.87 30.38
C PRO A 423 14.16 8.84 29.27
N LEU A 424 14.50 9.25 28.04
CA LEU A 424 14.69 8.40 26.83
C LEU A 424 15.42 7.08 27.12
N PRO A 425 15.11 5.97 26.41
CA PRO A 425 15.76 4.69 26.68
C PRO A 425 17.28 4.91 26.65
N SER A 426 17.94 4.66 27.79
CA SER A 426 19.37 4.93 27.98
C SER A 426 20.22 4.22 26.92
N ARG A 427 19.74 3.04 26.48
CA ARG A 427 20.33 2.27 25.40
C ARG A 427 19.91 2.80 24.03
N ARG A 428 20.83 3.49 23.35
CA ARG A 428 20.72 3.86 21.92
C ARG A 428 20.58 2.63 21.03
N PHE A 429 20.06 2.79 19.81
CA PHE A 429 20.08 1.70 18.83
C PHE A 429 21.51 1.37 18.45
N LEU A 430 21.80 0.08 18.28
CA LEU A 430 23.11 -0.39 17.87
C LEU A 430 23.49 0.24 16.52
N LEU A 431 24.67 0.86 16.47
CA LEU A 431 25.29 1.31 15.24
C LEU A 431 26.37 0.29 14.88
N ILE A 432 26.09 -0.55 13.90
CA ILE A 432 27.08 -1.47 13.36
C ILE A 432 27.87 -0.75 12.29
N ASN A 433 29.19 -0.80 12.41
CA ASN A 433 30.09 -0.39 11.35
C ASN A 433 30.41 -1.62 10.47
N PRO A 434 29.76 -1.77 9.30
CA PRO A 434 30.05 -2.86 8.39
C PRO A 434 31.44 -2.75 7.76
N GLY A 435 32.16 -1.63 7.93
CA GLY A 435 33.37 -1.33 7.16
C GLY A 435 33.02 -0.88 5.73
N PRO A 436 34.03 -0.77 4.85
CA PRO A 436 33.80 -0.31 3.48
C PRO A 436 32.86 -1.26 2.74
N CYS A 437 31.92 -0.69 1.98
CA CYS A 437 31.05 -1.47 1.12
C CYS A 437 31.87 -2.14 0.01
N PRO A 438 31.80 -3.47 -0.15
CA PRO A 438 32.54 -4.18 -1.20
C PRO A 438 31.90 -4.01 -2.59
N ILE A 439 30.68 -3.45 -2.65
CA ILE A 439 29.97 -3.15 -3.90
C ILE A 439 30.12 -1.66 -4.16
N GLU A 440 30.74 -1.30 -5.29
CA GLU A 440 30.91 0.10 -5.73
C GLU A 440 29.58 0.72 -6.20
N ASP A 441 28.67 0.95 -5.25
CA ASP A 441 27.34 1.52 -5.46
C ASP A 441 26.95 2.42 -4.27
N ASP A 442 26.58 3.68 -4.55
CA ASP A 442 26.14 4.70 -3.57
C ASP A 442 24.80 4.36 -2.91
N ARG A 443 24.22 3.20 -3.22
CA ARG A 443 22.88 2.77 -2.82
C ARG A 443 22.86 1.33 -2.34
N CYS A 444 24.01 0.83 -1.87
CA CYS A 444 24.09 -0.47 -1.26
C CYS A 444 23.28 -0.54 0.04
N PHE A 445 22.64 -1.68 0.28
CA PHE A 445 21.96 -2.01 1.52
C PHE A 445 22.83 -2.97 2.32
N PHE A 446 22.79 -2.82 3.64
CA PHE A 446 23.52 -3.67 4.55
C PHE A 446 22.58 -4.35 5.55
N SER A 447 22.81 -5.63 5.76
CA SER A 447 22.13 -6.42 6.78
C SER A 447 23.09 -7.43 7.38
N TRP A 448 22.81 -7.88 8.59
CA TRP A 448 23.69 -8.78 9.32
C TRP A 448 22.89 -9.70 10.23
N ALA A 449 23.43 -10.86 10.57
CA ALA A 449 22.81 -11.78 11.52
C ALA A 449 23.85 -12.62 12.27
N PRO A 450 23.63 -12.94 13.56
CA PRO A 450 24.45 -13.92 14.24
C PRO A 450 24.21 -15.32 13.65
N LEU A 451 25.29 -16.10 13.50
CA LEU A 451 25.21 -17.50 13.05
C LEU A 451 25.05 -18.48 14.21
N SER A 452 25.34 -18.06 15.44
CA SER A 452 25.19 -18.88 16.64
C SER A 452 23.70 -19.15 16.95
N ALA A 453 23.43 -20.34 17.50
CA ALA A 453 22.10 -20.78 17.92
C ALA A 453 21.01 -20.81 16.83
N VAL A 454 21.39 -20.79 15.55
CA VAL A 454 20.47 -21.00 14.42
C VAL A 454 19.97 -22.44 14.43
N THR A 455 18.65 -22.61 14.37
CA THR A 455 17.98 -23.92 14.32
C THR A 455 17.54 -24.30 12.91
N SER A 456 17.22 -23.32 12.07
CA SER A 456 16.91 -23.55 10.66
C SER A 456 17.12 -22.28 9.84
N THR A 457 17.27 -22.45 8.53
CA THR A 457 17.44 -21.36 7.57
C THR A 457 16.52 -21.54 6.38
N LEU A 458 16.06 -20.44 5.81
CA LEU A 458 15.38 -20.39 4.52
C LEU A 458 16.18 -19.48 3.58
N VAL A 459 16.77 -20.06 2.54
CA VAL A 459 17.59 -19.34 1.55
C VAL A 459 16.76 -19.03 0.32
N PHE A 460 16.71 -17.76 -0.07
CA PHE A 460 15.98 -17.27 -1.23
C PHE A 460 16.91 -17.10 -2.42
N TYR A 461 16.49 -17.62 -3.57
CA TYR A 461 17.28 -17.63 -4.79
C TYR A 461 16.63 -16.78 -5.88
N ASP A 462 17.44 -16.09 -6.67
CA ASP A 462 16.96 -15.48 -7.90
C ASP A 462 16.57 -16.57 -8.90
N GLN A 463 15.34 -16.50 -9.42
CA GLN A 463 14.81 -17.53 -10.31
C GLN A 463 15.58 -17.66 -11.63
N ASN A 464 16.20 -16.58 -12.13
CA ASN A 464 16.88 -16.59 -13.43
C ASN A 464 18.34 -17.02 -13.33
N THR A 465 19.02 -16.59 -12.27
CA THR A 465 20.47 -16.77 -12.10
C THR A 465 20.83 -17.85 -11.10
N GLY A 466 19.90 -18.24 -10.22
CA GLY A 466 20.15 -19.20 -9.15
C GLY A 466 20.99 -18.66 -7.98
N PHE A 467 21.38 -17.38 -8.00
CA PHE A 467 22.17 -16.76 -6.94
C PHE A 467 21.33 -16.44 -5.70
N CYS A 468 21.98 -16.40 -4.54
CA CYS A 468 21.37 -16.10 -3.25
C CYS A 468 20.94 -14.63 -3.19
N ARG A 469 19.64 -14.37 -3.04
CA ARG A 469 19.09 -13.03 -2.82
C ARG A 469 19.07 -12.66 -1.34
N GLY A 470 18.78 -13.62 -0.46
CA GLY A 470 18.70 -13.39 0.98
C GLY A 470 18.55 -14.68 1.77
N ILE A 471 18.72 -14.57 3.08
CA ILE A 471 18.63 -15.69 4.02
C ILE A 471 17.80 -15.27 5.23
N LEU A 472 16.80 -16.08 5.56
CA LEU A 472 16.04 -15.96 6.81
C LEU A 472 16.55 -17.01 7.80
N PHE A 473 17.06 -16.56 8.93
CA PHE A 473 17.53 -17.38 10.04
C PHE A 473 16.46 -17.50 11.11
N HIS A 474 16.24 -18.72 11.61
CA HIS A 474 15.42 -19.01 12.78
C HIS A 474 16.32 -19.47 13.92
N TYR A 475 16.09 -18.94 15.12
CA TYR A 475 16.95 -19.14 16.28
C TYR A 475 16.28 -20.01 17.35
N ARG A 476 17.11 -20.66 18.17
CA ARG A 476 16.66 -21.51 19.28
C ARG A 476 15.78 -20.78 20.29
N ASN A 477 16.01 -19.48 20.50
CA ASN A 477 15.18 -18.65 21.38
C ASN A 477 13.79 -18.34 20.80
N GLY A 478 13.49 -18.80 19.58
CA GLY A 478 12.25 -18.53 18.85
C GLY A 478 12.29 -17.24 18.03
N GLY A 479 13.36 -16.46 18.09
CA GLY A 479 13.56 -15.25 17.29
C GLY A 479 13.86 -15.59 15.82
N SER A 480 13.84 -14.58 14.96
CA SER A 480 14.17 -14.75 13.55
C SER A 480 14.82 -13.48 12.99
N ARG A 481 15.69 -13.63 12.01
CA ARG A 481 16.37 -12.49 11.38
C ARG A 481 16.63 -12.75 9.90
N ALA A 482 16.36 -11.75 9.08
CA ALA A 482 16.61 -11.80 7.64
C ALA A 482 17.85 -10.99 7.27
N VAL A 483 18.61 -11.47 6.29
CA VAL A 483 19.67 -10.75 5.60
C VAL A 483 19.45 -10.79 4.09
N GLY A 484 19.86 -9.74 3.39
CA GLY A 484 19.59 -9.58 1.96
C GLY A 484 18.09 -9.40 1.64
N GLN A 485 17.70 -9.81 0.44
CA GLN A 485 16.34 -9.72 -0.07
C GLN A 485 15.57 -11.02 0.14
N CYS A 486 14.81 -11.10 1.23
CA CYS A 486 13.94 -12.24 1.55
C CYS A 486 12.51 -12.00 1.03
N ARG A 487 12.26 -12.34 -0.24
CA ARG A 487 10.96 -12.13 -0.91
C ARG A 487 10.01 -13.31 -0.67
N LEU A 488 9.39 -13.33 0.52
CA LEU A 488 8.47 -14.40 0.92
C LEU A 488 7.36 -14.61 -0.13
N HIS A 489 7.10 -15.87 -0.46
CA HIS A 489 6.11 -16.31 -1.44
C HIS A 489 6.34 -15.83 -2.88
N VAL A 490 7.51 -15.26 -3.18
CA VAL A 490 7.88 -14.78 -4.52
C VAL A 490 9.11 -15.52 -5.05
N ASP A 491 10.23 -15.47 -4.31
CA ASP A 491 11.46 -16.13 -4.75
C ASP A 491 11.44 -17.63 -4.37
N PRO A 492 11.97 -18.53 -5.22
CA PRO A 492 12.24 -19.91 -4.83
C PRO A 492 13.09 -19.97 -3.56
N ALA A 493 12.67 -20.79 -2.61
CA ALA A 493 13.33 -20.86 -1.30
C ALA A 493 13.64 -22.30 -0.87
N LYS A 494 14.83 -22.51 -0.29
CA LYS A 494 15.27 -23.81 0.23
C LYS A 494 15.45 -23.75 1.74
N SER A 495 14.79 -24.68 2.44
CA SER A 495 14.93 -24.83 3.89
C SER A 495 16.05 -25.80 4.26
N VAL A 496 16.81 -25.47 5.30
CA VAL A 496 17.80 -26.36 5.91
C VAL A 496 17.61 -26.34 7.42
N VAL A 497 17.44 -27.53 8.02
CA VAL A 497 17.27 -27.72 9.46
C VAL A 497 18.62 -28.08 10.08
N GLN A 498 18.89 -27.56 11.28
CA GLN A 498 20.12 -27.79 12.05
C GLN A 498 21.41 -27.62 11.21
N PRO A 499 21.63 -26.43 10.62
CA PRO A 499 22.85 -26.15 9.87
C PRO A 499 24.07 -26.26 10.79
N GLY A 500 25.09 -27.00 10.36
CA GLY A 500 26.39 -27.11 11.04
C GLY A 500 27.44 -26.17 10.46
N GLN A 501 27.39 -25.95 9.14
CA GLN A 501 28.32 -25.06 8.41
C GLN A 501 27.59 -24.24 7.35
N LEU A 502 28.08 -23.02 7.14
CA LEU A 502 27.72 -22.11 6.05
C LEU A 502 28.86 -22.11 5.03
N CYS A 503 28.57 -22.59 3.82
CA CYS A 503 29.46 -22.57 2.68
C CYS A 503 29.00 -21.49 1.69
N PHE A 504 29.90 -20.62 1.25
CA PHE A 504 29.58 -19.59 0.28
C PHE A 504 30.73 -19.36 -0.69
N ARG A 505 30.40 -18.81 -1.86
CA ARG A 505 31.38 -18.24 -2.78
C ARG A 505 30.81 -16.99 -3.41
N THR A 506 31.67 -16.01 -3.64
CA THR A 506 31.31 -14.79 -4.34
C THR A 506 31.98 -14.80 -5.71
N THR A 507 31.19 -14.60 -6.76
CA THR A 507 31.67 -14.43 -8.13
C THR A 507 31.43 -12.99 -8.57
N SER A 508 32.32 -12.46 -9.40
CA SER A 508 32.17 -11.13 -10.01
C SER A 508 32.05 -11.27 -11.52
N CYS A 509 31.09 -10.59 -12.12
CA CYS A 509 30.98 -10.43 -13.57
C CYS A 509 30.83 -8.95 -13.94
N LEU A 510 31.07 -8.59 -15.20
CA LEU A 510 30.85 -7.21 -15.65
C LEU A 510 29.37 -6.99 -15.99
N SER A 511 28.82 -5.89 -15.49
CA SER A 511 27.52 -5.37 -15.90
C SER A 511 27.56 -4.85 -17.34
N ARG A 512 26.38 -4.52 -17.89
CA ARG A 512 26.26 -3.80 -19.17
C ARG A 512 26.92 -2.41 -19.19
N ARG A 513 27.35 -1.90 -18.03
CA ARG A 513 28.02 -0.60 -17.86
C ARG A 513 29.48 -0.76 -17.43
N ASP A 514 30.07 -1.94 -17.67
CA ASP A 514 31.44 -2.31 -17.28
C ASP A 514 31.76 -2.17 -15.78
N ARG A 515 30.73 -2.14 -14.92
CA ARG A 515 30.88 -2.20 -13.46
C ARG A 515 30.86 -3.65 -12.96
N PRO A 516 31.69 -4.03 -11.99
CA PRO A 516 31.64 -5.35 -11.39
C PRO A 516 30.32 -5.57 -10.63
N ILE A 517 29.60 -6.63 -10.98
CA ILE A 517 28.45 -7.15 -10.25
C ILE A 517 28.92 -8.36 -9.47
N TYR A 518 28.71 -8.33 -8.16
CA TYR A 518 28.99 -9.45 -7.27
C TYR A 518 27.74 -10.32 -7.11
N ASN A 519 27.93 -11.64 -7.15
CA ASN A 519 26.88 -12.62 -6.95
C ASN A 519 27.35 -13.67 -5.93
N VAL A 520 26.49 -13.98 -4.95
CA VAL A 520 26.79 -14.97 -3.92
C VAL A 520 26.02 -16.25 -4.18
N GLU A 521 26.72 -17.37 -4.07
CA GLU A 521 26.09 -18.69 -3.90
C GLU A 521 26.26 -19.16 -2.46
N VAL A 522 25.21 -19.78 -1.92
CA VAL A 522 25.18 -20.25 -0.53
C VAL A 522 24.69 -21.69 -0.45
N LYS A 523 25.36 -22.48 0.38
CA LYS A 523 24.98 -23.85 0.76
C LYS A 523 25.16 -24.02 2.26
N PHE A 524 24.23 -24.72 2.90
CA PHE A 524 24.37 -25.13 4.29
C PHE A 524 24.61 -26.64 4.34
N LYS A 525 25.61 -27.07 5.14
CA LYS A 525 25.85 -28.49 5.45
C LYS A 525 25.24 -28.81 6.81
N GLN A 526 24.48 -29.91 6.89
CA GLN A 526 23.92 -30.37 8.17
C GLN A 526 25.02 -30.95 9.06
N ALA A 527 24.85 -30.84 10.39
CA ALA A 527 25.83 -31.35 11.35
C ALA A 527 26.12 -32.86 11.22
N ALA A 528 25.16 -33.66 10.73
CA ALA A 528 25.34 -35.10 10.53
C ALA A 528 26.17 -35.48 9.29
N GLN A 529 26.46 -34.53 8.39
CA GLN A 529 27.16 -34.77 7.12
C GLN A 529 28.64 -34.32 7.14
N THR A 530 29.19 -33.98 8.31
CA THR A 530 30.60 -33.60 8.45
C THR A 530 31.53 -34.82 8.39
N LYS A 531 31.67 -35.43 7.21
CA LYS A 531 32.96 -36.04 6.85
C LYS A 531 33.87 -34.92 6.36
N PRO A 532 35.16 -34.90 6.73
CA PRO A 532 36.12 -33.97 6.14
C PRO A 532 36.35 -34.41 4.69
N THR A 533 35.50 -33.97 3.77
CA THR A 533 35.81 -34.09 2.35
C THR A 533 36.95 -33.12 2.07
N GLY A 534 38.13 -33.69 1.85
CA GLY A 534 39.32 -32.96 1.44
C GLY A 534 39.03 -32.12 0.20
N LYS A 535 39.67 -30.94 0.16
CA LYS A 535 39.77 -30.00 -0.98
C LYS A 535 38.63 -30.14 -1.99
N ASP A 536 37.43 -29.71 -1.60
CA ASP A 536 36.36 -29.48 -2.56
C ASP A 536 36.81 -28.31 -3.48
N SER A 537 36.83 -28.61 -4.77
CA SER A 537 37.23 -27.78 -5.91
C SER A 537 36.95 -26.27 -5.79
N ASP A 538 37.95 -25.47 -6.17
CA ASP A 538 38.00 -24.02 -6.42
C ASP A 538 36.89 -23.11 -5.84
N ARG A 539 37.32 -22.28 -4.87
CA ARG A 539 36.70 -21.02 -4.37
C ARG A 539 35.52 -21.07 -3.39
N TRP A 540 35.13 -22.22 -2.84
CA TRP A 540 34.13 -22.23 -1.75
C TRP A 540 34.77 -21.97 -0.37
N GLU A 541 34.33 -20.93 0.31
CA GLU A 541 34.65 -20.69 1.72
C GLU A 541 33.61 -21.39 2.60
N SER A 542 34.05 -22.23 3.53
CA SER A 542 33.18 -22.97 4.45
C SER A 542 33.52 -22.62 5.90
N ARG A 543 32.54 -22.10 6.63
CA ARG A 543 32.70 -21.70 8.04
C ARG A 543 31.69 -22.42 8.94
N PRO A 544 32.04 -22.72 10.20
CA PRO A 544 31.06 -23.20 11.18
C PRO A 544 29.98 -22.13 11.41
N MET A 545 28.82 -22.53 11.93
CA MET A 545 27.73 -21.62 12.33
C MET A 545 28.10 -20.79 13.59
N LYS A 546 29.14 -19.97 13.48
CA LYS A 546 29.70 -19.08 14.50
C LYS A 546 30.06 -17.73 13.86
N GLY A 547 30.08 -16.67 14.66
CA GLY A 547 30.34 -15.31 14.16
C GLY A 547 29.08 -14.58 13.68
N LEU A 548 29.30 -13.51 12.92
CA LEU A 548 28.28 -12.67 12.31
C LEU A 548 28.36 -12.78 10.79
N VAL A 549 27.25 -13.13 10.14
CA VAL A 549 27.12 -12.97 8.69
C VAL A 549 26.80 -11.51 8.39
N ASN A 550 27.57 -10.94 7.47
CA ASN A 550 27.40 -9.61 6.92
C ASN A 550 27.00 -9.75 5.44
N PHE A 551 25.93 -9.07 5.05
CA PHE A 551 25.34 -9.21 3.72
C PHE A 551 25.08 -7.83 3.12
N TRP A 552 25.78 -7.53 2.03
CA TRP A 552 25.63 -6.33 1.22
C TRP A 552 24.87 -6.66 -0.04
N PHE A 553 23.99 -5.77 -0.47
CA PHE A 553 23.16 -6.03 -1.62
C PHE A 553 22.62 -4.76 -2.27
N THR A 554 22.45 -4.84 -3.58
CA THR A 554 21.67 -3.89 -4.38
C THR A 554 20.54 -4.66 -5.06
N THR A 555 19.91 -4.07 -6.07
CA THR A 555 18.94 -4.80 -6.89
C THR A 555 19.57 -5.89 -7.75
N GLU A 556 20.83 -5.70 -8.14
CA GLU A 556 21.54 -6.53 -9.12
C GLU A 556 22.71 -7.31 -8.51
N ALA A 557 23.25 -6.87 -7.37
CA ALA A 557 24.42 -7.48 -6.74
C ALA A 557 24.14 -7.96 -5.32
N SER A 558 24.91 -8.97 -4.89
CA SER A 558 24.97 -9.48 -3.53
C SER A 558 26.42 -9.80 -3.15
N PHE A 559 26.77 -9.58 -1.89
CA PHE A 559 28.07 -9.92 -1.33
C PHE A 559 27.91 -10.39 0.11
N LEU A 560 28.60 -11.47 0.49
CA LEU A 560 28.52 -12.09 1.81
C LEU A 560 29.93 -12.19 2.40
N ALA A 561 30.07 -11.82 3.67
CA ALA A 561 31.26 -12.11 4.47
C ALA A 561 30.86 -12.60 5.85
N ILE A 562 31.75 -13.35 6.51
CA ILE A 562 31.58 -13.78 7.91
C ILE A 562 32.67 -13.11 8.74
N ARG A 563 32.27 -12.41 9.81
CA ARG A 563 33.18 -11.86 10.81
C ARG A 563 33.16 -12.71 12.06
N GLU A 564 34.33 -12.97 12.63
CA GLU A 564 34.41 -13.61 13.93
C GLU A 564 33.89 -12.66 15.01
N SER A 565 33.11 -13.19 15.95
CA SER A 565 32.69 -12.44 17.14
C SER A 565 33.89 -12.42 18.09
N ASN A 566 34.52 -11.26 18.29
CA ASN A 566 35.46 -11.06 19.40
C ASN A 566 34.74 -11.23 20.74
#